data_AF-T1CLS8-F1
#
_entry.id   AF-T1CLS8-F1
#
_cell.length_a   1.000
_cell.length_b   1.000
_cell.length_c   1.000
_cell.angle_alpha   90.00
_cell.angle_beta   90.00
_cell.angle_gamma   90.00
#
_symmetry.space_group_name_H-M   'P 1'
#
loop_
_entity.id
_entity.type
_entity.pdbx_description
1 polymer ?
#
loop_
_entity_poly.entity_id
_entity_poly.type
_entity_poly.pdbx_seq_one_letter_code
_entity_poly.pdbx_strand_id
1 'polypeptide(L)'
;MVVPDKMSREKIFNLKAMGAEVILTRSDVAKGHPEYYQDMAKALAERTPGAYFINQFGNPDNPAAHEEITGPEILEQMDGRLDAIVFGCGSSGTMTGLSRCFAR
;
A
#
# COMPACT_ATOMS: atom_id res chain seq x y z
N MET A 1 11.55 3.69 6.15
CA MET A 1 10.32 2.90 6.02
C MET A 1 9.81 2.48 7.39
N VAL A 2 8.59 2.89 7.73
CA VAL A 2 7.96 2.57 9.02
C VAL A 2 7.12 1.31 8.84
N VAL A 3 7.39 0.25 9.60
CA VAL A 3 6.70 -1.04 9.48
C VAL A 3 6.33 -1.61 10.86
N PRO A 4 5.20 -2.32 11.00
CA PRO A 4 4.88 -3.03 12.23
C PRO A 4 5.87 -4.18 12.53
N ASP A 5 6.13 -4.44 13.81
CA ASP A 5 7.03 -5.48 14.33
C ASP A 5 6.60 -6.92 14.00
N LYS A 6 5.33 -7.15 13.68
CA LYS A 6 4.82 -8.43 13.17
C LYS A 6 5.27 -8.78 11.74
N MET A 7 5.99 -7.89 11.06
CA MET A 7 6.47 -8.14 9.70
C MET A 7 7.60 -9.17 9.66
N SER A 8 7.66 -9.96 8.59
CA SER A 8 8.67 -11.01 8.43
C SER A 8 10.09 -10.45 8.37
N ARG A 9 11.06 -11.23 8.85
CA ARG A 9 12.47 -10.82 8.87
C ARG A 9 13.01 -10.62 7.46
N GLU A 10 12.58 -11.44 6.51
CA GLU A 10 12.97 -11.38 5.09
C GLU A 10 12.64 -10.00 4.49
N LYS A 11 11.46 -9.45 4.79
CA LYS A 11 11.07 -8.11 4.33
C LYS A 11 12.00 -7.04 4.89
N ILE A 12 12.30 -7.10 6.19
CA ILE A 12 13.20 -6.14 6.85
C ILE A 12 14.60 -6.20 6.24
N PHE A 13 15.14 -7.41 6.03
CA PHE A 13 16.46 -7.58 5.43
C PHE A 13 16.52 -7.07 3.99
N ASN A 14 15.49 -7.36 3.18
CA ASN A 14 15.43 -6.87 1.80
C ASN A 14 15.44 -5.33 1.74
N LEU A 15 14.65 -4.67 2.59
CA LEU A 15 14.61 -3.20 2.66
C LEU A 15 15.96 -2.60 3.06
N LYS A 16 16.61 -3.19 4.07
CA LYS A 16 17.95 -2.76 4.50
C LYS A 16 18.98 -2.95 3.39
N ALA A 17 18.89 -4.06 2.65
CA ALA A 17 19.76 -4.32 1.50
C ALA A 17 19.56 -3.30 0.36
N MET A 18 18.33 -2.81 0.16
CA MET A 18 18.02 -1.70 -0.75
C MET A 18 18.41 -0.31 -0.22
N GLY A 19 19.05 -0.23 0.96
CA GLY A 19 19.50 1.02 1.56
C GLY A 19 18.41 1.79 2.32
N ALA A 20 17.23 1.20 2.53
CA ALA A 20 16.18 1.85 3.30
C ALA A 20 16.48 1.78 4.81
N GLU A 21 16.38 2.91 5.49
CA GLU A 21 16.27 2.92 6.94
C GLU A 21 14.93 2.30 7.35
N VAL A 22 14.93 1.35 8.29
CA VAL A 22 13.72 0.65 8.73
C VAL A 22 13.42 0.99 10.19
N ILE A 23 12.24 1.55 10.44
CA ILE A 23 11.74 1.88 11.77
C ILE A 23 10.62 0.90 12.10
N LEU A 24 10.79 0.15 13.20
CA LEU A 24 9.78 -0.79 13.68
C LEU A 24 8.76 -0.08 14.56
N THR A 25 7.51 -0.47 14.42
CA THR A 25 6.38 0.07 15.18
C THR A 25 5.60 -1.06 15.83
N ARG A 26 4.90 -0.73 16.91
CA ARG A 26 4.05 -1.67 17.61
C ARG A 26 2.89 -2.14 16.74
N SER A 27 2.67 -3.44 16.67
CA SER A 27 1.54 -4.02 15.93
C SER A 27 0.26 -4.18 16.77
N ASP A 28 0.34 -3.97 18.08
CA ASP A 28 -0.75 -4.10 19.04
C ASP A 28 -1.54 -2.80 19.26
N VAL A 29 -1.17 -1.70 18.60
CA VAL A 29 -1.82 -0.39 18.73
C VAL A 29 -2.67 -0.05 17.51
N ALA A 30 -3.82 0.60 17.74
CA ALA A 30 -4.77 0.98 16.71
C ALA A 30 -4.63 2.46 16.27
N LYS A 31 -5.34 2.82 15.21
CA LYS A 31 -5.40 4.19 14.68
C LYS A 31 -5.80 5.18 15.77
N GLY A 32 -5.05 6.29 15.89
CA GLY A 32 -5.21 7.29 16.94
C GLY A 32 -4.24 7.14 18.12
N HIS A 33 -3.54 6.00 18.22
CA HIS A 33 -2.41 5.88 19.15
C HIS A 33 -1.15 6.52 18.53
N PRO A 34 -0.33 7.28 19.27
CA PRO A 34 0.89 7.92 18.73
C PRO A 34 1.90 6.94 18.11
N GLU A 35 1.92 5.70 18.60
CA GLU A 35 2.77 4.63 18.08
C GLU A 35 2.16 3.86 16.88
N TYR A 36 0.98 4.26 16.42
CA TYR A 36 0.36 3.68 15.22
C TYR A 36 1.21 4.02 13.99
N TYR A 37 1.52 3.00 13.19
CA TYR A 37 2.52 3.11 12.12
C TYR A 37 2.24 4.23 11.09
N GLN A 38 0.97 4.52 10.78
CA GLN A 38 0.62 5.61 9.85
C GLN A 38 0.88 6.98 10.48
N ASP A 39 0.49 7.16 11.74
CA ASP A 39 0.64 8.42 12.46
C ASP A 39 2.13 8.70 12.73
N MET A 40 2.90 7.67 13.09
CA MET A 40 4.36 7.78 13.22
C MET A 40 5.03 8.10 11.88
N ALA A 41 4.64 7.46 10.78
CA ALA A 41 5.19 7.74 9.46
C ALA A 41 4.90 9.17 9.00
N LYS A 42 3.68 9.66 9.26
CA LYS A 42 3.29 11.04 8.98
C LYS A 42 4.11 12.03 9.81
N ALA A 43 4.21 11.82 11.12
CA ALA A 43 4.97 12.69 12.02
C ALA A 43 6.48 12.67 11.72
N LEU A 44 7.01 11.56 11.21
CA LEU A 44 8.40 11.47 10.75
C LEU A 44 8.61 12.31 9.48
N ALA A 45 7.71 12.22 8.51
CA ALA A 45 7.79 13.04 7.31
C ALA A 45 7.70 14.54 7.63
N GLU A 46 6.79 14.95 8.51
CA GLU A 46 6.62 16.35 8.94
C GLU A 46 7.88 16.95 9.59
N ARG A 47 8.66 16.14 10.32
CA ARG A 47 9.89 16.60 10.99
C ARG A 47 11.17 16.43 10.14
N THR A 48 11.07 15.81 8.96
CA THR A 48 12.23 15.49 8.12
C THR A 48 12.25 16.43 6.91
N PRO A 49 13.21 17.37 6.81
CA PRO A 49 13.30 18.29 5.68
C PRO A 49 13.39 17.53 4.35
N GLY A 50 12.52 17.90 3.40
CA GLY A 50 12.46 17.27 2.07
C GLY A 50 11.80 15.89 2.02
N ALA A 51 11.26 15.37 3.13
CA ALA A 51 10.50 14.13 3.11
C ALA A 51 9.09 14.32 2.54
N TYR A 52 8.59 13.27 1.90
CA TYR A 52 7.23 13.21 1.37
C TYR A 52 6.49 11.99 1.93
N PHE A 53 5.28 12.21 2.45
CA PHE A 53 4.44 11.13 2.96
C PHE A 53 3.47 10.64 1.89
N ILE A 54 3.82 9.53 1.24
CA ILE A 54 3.07 8.95 0.11
C ILE A 54 1.64 8.54 0.48
N ASN A 55 1.39 8.13 1.73
CA ASN A 55 0.08 7.78 2.27
C ASN A 55 -0.77 6.81 1.41
N GLN A 56 -0.35 5.54 1.26
CA GLN A 56 -1.05 4.56 0.41
C GLN A 56 -2.56 4.36 0.72
N PHE A 57 -3.01 4.74 1.92
CA PHE A 57 -4.42 4.59 2.33
C PHE A 57 -5.29 5.76 1.90
N GLY A 58 -4.71 6.95 1.77
CA GLY A 58 -5.42 8.17 1.38
C GLY A 58 -5.03 8.72 0.01
N ASN A 59 -4.01 8.15 -0.64
CA ASN A 59 -3.54 8.59 -1.93
C ASN A 59 -4.43 8.01 -3.06
N PRO A 60 -5.10 8.85 -3.88
CA PRO A 60 -5.92 8.39 -4.99
C PRO A 60 -5.13 7.65 -6.08
N ASP A 61 -3.81 7.84 -6.15
CA ASP A 61 -2.94 7.16 -7.11
C ASP A 61 -2.90 5.64 -6.88
N ASN A 62 -3.14 5.18 -5.64
CA ASN A 62 -3.16 3.76 -5.32
C ASN A 62 -4.28 3.00 -6.08
N PRO A 63 -5.57 3.36 -5.94
CA PRO A 63 -6.60 2.74 -6.77
C PRO A 63 -6.47 3.09 -8.26
N ALA A 64 -6.02 4.31 -8.61
CA ALA A 64 -5.87 4.71 -10.01
C ALA A 64 -4.88 3.81 -10.78
N ALA A 65 -3.75 3.44 -10.17
CA ALA A 65 -2.79 2.52 -10.78
C ALA A 65 -3.44 1.18 -11.19
N HIS A 66 -4.37 0.66 -10.39
CA HIS A 66 -5.07 -0.58 -10.72
C HIS A 66 -6.20 -0.40 -11.72
N GLU A 67 -6.83 0.78 -11.75
CA GLU A 67 -7.87 1.13 -12.73
C GLU A 67 -7.29 1.35 -14.13
N GLU A 68 -6.11 1.98 -14.22
CA GLU A 68 -5.49 2.41 -15.47
C GLU A 68 -4.50 1.38 -16.05
N ILE A 69 -3.94 0.51 -15.20
CA ILE A 69 -2.89 -0.43 -15.61
C ILE A 69 -3.34 -1.87 -15.35
N THR A 70 -3.48 -2.28 -14.08
CA THR A 70 -3.75 -3.70 -13.75
C THR A 70 -5.07 -4.21 -14.33
N GLY A 71 -6.14 -3.40 -14.32
CA GLY A 71 -7.44 -3.77 -14.87
C GLY A 71 -7.40 -4.01 -16.38
N PRO A 72 -6.92 -3.04 -17.19
CA PRO A 72 -6.74 -3.23 -18.62
C PRO A 72 -5.84 -4.41 -18.99
N GLU A 73 -4.73 -4.62 -18.27
CA GLU A 73 -3.85 -5.79 -18.48
C GLU A 73 -4.60 -7.11 -18.30
N ILE A 74 -5.42 -7.23 -17.24
CA ILE A 74 -6.23 -8.42 -17.00
C ILE A 74 -7.26 -8.61 -18.12
N LEU A 75 -7.96 -7.55 -18.53
CA LEU A 75 -8.97 -7.65 -19.59
C LEU A 75 -8.35 -8.05 -20.93
N GLU A 76 -7.19 -7.49 -21.28
CA GLU A 76 -6.44 -7.86 -22.48
C GLU A 76 -6.02 -9.33 -22.43
N GLN A 77 -5.41 -9.78 -21.33
CA GLN A 77 -4.98 -11.17 -21.15
C GLN A 77 -6.12 -12.19 -21.17
N MET A 78 -7.34 -11.74 -20.83
CA MET A 78 -8.53 -12.58 -20.80
C MET A 78 -9.40 -12.44 -22.06
N ASP A 79 -8.95 -11.72 -23.09
CA ASP A 79 -9.74 -11.41 -24.28
C ASP A 79 -11.14 -10.83 -23.93
N GLY A 80 -11.20 -10.02 -22.87
CA GLY A 80 -12.44 -9.45 -22.33
C GLY A 80 -13.38 -10.44 -21.63
N ARG A 81 -12.99 -11.71 -21.47
CA ARG A 81 -13.82 -12.77 -20.89
C ARG A 81 -13.47 -13.03 -19.43
N LEU A 82 -14.02 -12.20 -18.53
CA LEU A 82 -13.79 -12.30 -17.10
C LEU A 82 -15.12 -12.39 -16.33
N ASP A 83 -15.44 -13.56 -15.78
CA ASP A 83 -16.67 -13.78 -15.01
C ASP A 83 -16.51 -13.43 -13.52
N ALA A 84 -15.33 -13.67 -12.95
CA ALA A 84 -15.03 -13.42 -11.54
C ALA A 84 -13.54 -13.19 -11.30
N ILE A 85 -13.23 -12.46 -10.24
CA ILE A 85 -11.87 -12.25 -9.74
C ILE A 85 -11.84 -12.39 -8.22
N VAL A 86 -10.71 -12.88 -7.70
CA VAL A 86 -10.47 -13.01 -6.26
C VAL A 86 -9.15 -12.32 -5.92
N PHE A 87 -9.14 -11.49 -4.88
CA PHE A 87 -7.95 -10.79 -4.40
C PHE A 87 -7.95 -10.68 -2.87
N GLY A 88 -6.76 -10.62 -2.28
CA GLY A 88 -6.60 -10.27 -0.87
C GLY A 88 -6.81 -8.77 -0.68
N CYS A 89 -7.53 -8.38 0.39
CA CYS A 89 -7.82 -6.98 0.67
C CYS A 89 -6.92 -6.42 1.79
N GLY A 90 -6.17 -5.37 1.46
CA GLY A 90 -5.37 -4.57 2.40
C GLY A 90 -5.84 -3.11 2.44
N SER A 91 -5.15 -2.23 1.72
CA SER A 91 -5.56 -0.81 1.56
C SER A 91 -6.83 -0.62 0.72
N SER A 92 -7.38 -1.69 0.16
CA SER A 92 -8.50 -1.68 -0.81
C SER A 92 -8.21 -1.01 -2.16
N GLY A 93 -6.95 -0.62 -2.44
CA GLY A 93 -6.57 0.00 -3.73
C GLY A 93 -6.85 -0.90 -4.92
N THR A 94 -6.37 -2.14 -4.88
CA THR A 94 -6.58 -3.14 -5.94
C THR A 94 -8.05 -3.42 -6.19
N MET A 95 -8.83 -3.68 -5.15
CA MET A 95 -10.27 -3.88 -5.26
C MET A 95 -10.94 -2.70 -5.95
N THR A 96 -10.70 -1.48 -5.45
CA THR A 96 -11.38 -0.28 -5.93
C THR A 96 -11.03 0.01 -7.38
N GLY A 97 -9.75 -0.05 -7.75
CA GLY A 97 -9.30 0.23 -9.11
C GLY A 97 -9.83 -0.79 -10.12
N LEU A 98 -9.74 -2.09 -9.79
CA LEU A 98 -10.27 -3.15 -10.65
C LEU A 98 -11.79 -3.05 -10.79
N SER A 99 -12.54 -2.82 -9.69
CA SER A 99 -13.99 -2.65 -9.76
C SER A 99 -14.40 -1.48 -10.65
N ARG A 100 -13.67 -0.36 -10.64
CA ARG A 100 -13.96 0.79 -11.52
C ARG A 100 -13.61 0.50 -12.98
N CYS A 101 -12.52 -0.23 -13.23
CA CYS A 101 -12.16 -0.65 -14.58
C CYS A 101 -13.21 -1.59 -15.18
N PHE A 102 -13.60 -2.64 -14.47
CA PHE A 102 -14.52 -3.67 -14.97
C PHE A 102 -15.99 -3.23 -15.04
N ALA A 103 -16.35 -2.11 -14.41
CA ALA A 103 -17.69 -1.53 -14.50
C ALA A 103 -17.90 -0.65 -15.74
N ARG A 104 -16.85 -0.42 -16.55
CA ARG A 104 -16.90 0.33 -17.81
C ARG A 104 -17.25 -0.59 -18.97
#